data_AF-A0A1I1EGC6-F1
#
_entry.id   AF-A0A1I1EGC6-F1
#
_cell.length_a   1.000
_cell.length_b   1.000
_cell.length_c   1.000
_cell.angle_alpha   90.00
_cell.angle_beta   90.00
_cell.angle_gamma   90.00
#
_symmetry.space_group_name_H-M   'P 1'
#
loop_
_entity.id
_entity.type
_entity.pdbx_description
1 polymer ?
#
loop_
_entity_poly.entity_id
_entity_poly.type
_entity_poly.pdbx_seq_one_letter_code
_entity_poly.pdbx_strand_id
1 'polypeptide(L)'
;MTLNEEEQKAAARPKKKIGFIVAAILLLLIAVYAILGAVFWKIGMPAFMFGYEKNDKGGITITNYYGTYLHVHIPDKIDGLEVTEIGHGSIGDTNDKNKSAFQLFISKNIREVRLPDTVV
;
A
#
# COMPACT_ATOMS: atom_id res chain seq x y z
N MET A 1 29.77 26.72 48.75
CA MET A 1 30.09 25.51 47.97
C MET A 1 28.78 24.80 47.67
N THR A 2 28.03 25.25 46.66
CA THR A 2 26.75 24.62 46.21
C THR A 2 26.33 25.01 44.77
N LEU A 3 27.13 25.80 44.04
CA LEU A 3 26.70 26.33 42.72
C LEU A 3 26.88 25.34 41.54
N ASN A 4 27.28 24.10 41.80
CA ASN A 4 27.55 23.08 40.76
C ASN A 4 26.59 21.89 40.80
N GLU A 5 25.75 21.77 41.83
CA GLU A 5 24.75 20.70 41.93
C GLU A 5 23.43 21.06 41.21
N GLU A 6 23.06 22.34 41.18
CA GLU A 6 21.82 22.79 40.51
C GLU A 6 21.95 22.82 38.97
N GLU A 7 23.12 23.17 38.43
CA GLU A 7 23.36 23.17 36.97
C GLU A 7 23.35 21.74 36.38
N GLN A 8 23.86 20.75 37.14
CA GLN A 8 23.85 19.34 36.74
C GLN A 8 22.42 18.76 36.75
N LYS A 9 21.53 19.27 37.63
CA LYS A 9 20.14 18.81 37.74
C LYS A 9 19.23 19.40 36.67
N ALA A 10 19.57 20.57 36.11
CA ALA A 10 18.83 21.22 35.02
C ALA A 10 19.12 20.61 33.63
N ALA A 11 20.26 19.93 33.44
CA ALA A 11 20.69 19.38 32.14
C ALA A 11 20.27 17.92 31.88
N ALA A 12 19.65 17.23 32.83
CA ALA A 12 19.23 15.84 32.67
C ALA A 12 17.86 15.72 31.97
N ARG A 13 17.76 16.21 30.72
CA ARG A 13 16.60 15.94 29.86
C ARG A 13 16.52 14.42 29.58
N PRO A 14 15.43 13.70 29.91
CA PRO A 14 15.38 12.25 29.82
C PRO A 14 15.26 11.76 28.36
N LYS A 15 16.38 11.78 27.62
CA LYS A 15 16.48 11.32 26.22
C LYS A 15 16.00 9.88 26.01
N LYS A 16 16.03 9.04 27.07
CA LYS A 16 15.56 7.65 27.04
C LYS A 16 14.07 7.53 26.70
N LYS A 17 13.21 8.43 27.19
CA LYS A 17 11.74 8.34 26.98
C LYS A 17 11.33 8.61 25.53
N ILE A 18 12.04 9.50 24.85
CA ILE A 18 11.77 9.86 23.44
C ILE A 18 12.05 8.66 22.52
N GLY A 19 13.15 7.93 22.76
CA GLY A 19 13.47 6.72 21.99
C GLY A 19 12.40 5.62 22.12
N PHE A 20 11.86 5.42 23.33
CA PHE A 20 10.76 4.47 23.55
C PHE A 20 9.46 4.90 22.85
N ILE A 21 9.14 6.20 22.84
CA ILE A 21 7.96 6.72 22.15
C ILE A 21 8.11 6.53 20.63
N VAL A 22 9.27 6.85 20.06
CA VAL A 22 9.53 6.63 18.63
C VAL A 22 9.44 5.15 18.26
N ALA A 23 10.02 4.26 19.07
CA ALA A 23 9.91 2.82 18.84
C ALA A 23 8.45 2.33 18.93
N ALA A 24 7.67 2.83 19.88
CA ALA A 24 6.25 2.50 20.00
C ALA A 24 5.43 2.99 18.79
N ILE A 25 5.71 4.20 18.29
CA ILE A 25 5.07 4.73 17.07
C ILE A 25 5.43 3.88 15.86
N LEU A 26 6.70 3.51 15.69
CA LEU A 26 7.14 2.65 14.59
C LEU A 26 6.48 1.26 14.66
N LEU A 27 6.41 0.66 15.85
CA LEU A 27 5.71 -0.61 16.04
C LEU A 27 4.22 -0.51 15.72
N LEU A 28 3.58 0.59 16.12
CA LEU A 28 2.18 0.84 15.80
C LEU A 28 1.96 1.01 14.29
N LEU A 29 2.83 1.74 13.59
CA LEU A 29 2.78 1.89 12.13
C LEU A 29 2.97 0.55 11.41
N ILE A 30 3.92 -0.28 11.86
CA ILE A 30 4.14 -1.63 11.31
C ILE A 30 2.92 -2.51 11.54
N ALA A 31 2.33 -2.48 12.74
CA ALA A 31 1.12 -3.23 13.05
C ALA A 31 -0.06 -2.80 12.17
N VAL A 32 -0.27 -1.49 11.99
CA VAL A 32 -1.30 -0.96 11.09
C VAL A 32 -1.07 -1.43 9.65
N TYR A 33 0.19 -1.39 9.17
CA TYR A 33 0.51 -1.87 7.82
C TYR A 33 0.27 -3.37 7.65
N ALA A 34 0.60 -4.19 8.66
CA ALA A 34 0.32 -5.62 8.65
C ALA A 34 -1.19 -5.91 8.63
N ILE A 35 -1.98 -5.17 9.41
CA ILE A 35 -3.45 -5.29 9.42
C ILE A 35 -4.01 -4.91 8.04
N LEU A 36 -3.57 -3.81 7.44
CA LEU A 36 -3.97 -3.41 6.09
C LEU A 36 -3.62 -4.48 5.05
N GLY A 37 -2.42 -5.05 5.10
CA GLY A 37 -2.02 -6.15 4.22
C GLY A 37 -2.92 -7.37 4.36
N ALA A 38 -3.28 -7.77 5.59
CA ALA A 38 -4.18 -8.89 5.84
C ALA A 38 -5.61 -8.62 5.30
N VAL A 39 -6.11 -7.39 5.45
CA VAL A 39 -7.41 -6.96 4.89
C VAL A 39 -7.36 -7.01 3.36
N PHE A 40 -6.32 -6.46 2.74
CA PHE A 40 -6.15 -6.46 1.29
C PHE A 40 -6.03 -7.88 0.74
N TRP A 41 -5.41 -8.82 1.46
CA TRP A 41 -5.35 -10.23 1.06
C TRP A 41 -6.74 -10.90 1.04
N LYS A 42 -7.66 -10.48 1.90
CA LYS A 42 -9.01 -11.05 2.00
C LYS A 42 -10.01 -10.44 1.01
N ILE A 43 -10.01 -9.12 0.87
CA ILE A 43 -11.05 -8.35 0.17
C ILE A 43 -10.61 -7.87 -1.22
N GLY A 44 -9.29 -7.79 -1.46
CA GLY A 44 -8.73 -7.15 -2.64
C GLY A 44 -8.10 -5.81 -2.29
N MET A 45 -7.18 -5.37 -3.15
CA MET A 45 -6.56 -4.07 -3.03
C MET A 45 -7.57 -2.96 -3.33
N PRO A 46 -7.40 -1.78 -2.72
CA PRO A 46 -8.34 -0.68 -2.89
C PRO A 46 -8.30 -0.12 -4.33
N ALA A 47 -9.46 0.35 -4.80
CA ALA A 47 -9.67 0.81 -6.18
C ALA A 47 -8.68 1.88 -6.67
N PHE A 48 -8.22 2.79 -5.79
CA PHE A 48 -7.28 3.85 -6.16
C PHE A 48 -5.91 3.33 -6.63
N MET A 49 -5.60 2.05 -6.40
CA MET A 49 -4.37 1.41 -6.91
C MET A 49 -4.50 0.94 -8.37
N PHE A 50 -5.67 1.11 -8.99
CA PHE A 50 -5.95 0.62 -10.32
C PHE A 50 -6.50 1.73 -11.22
N GLY A 51 -6.12 1.69 -12.49
CA GLY A 51 -6.87 2.34 -13.56
C GLY A 51 -7.97 1.39 -14.01
N TYR A 52 -9.18 1.89 -14.23
CA TYR A 52 -10.31 1.07 -14.62
C TYR A 52 -11.35 1.85 -15.40
N GLU A 53 -12.13 1.13 -16.20
CA GLU A 53 -13.24 1.66 -16.99
C GLU A 53 -14.45 0.73 -16.95
N LYS A 54 -15.64 1.28 -17.20
CA LYS A 54 -16.86 0.46 -17.36
C LYS A 54 -16.84 -0.17 -18.74
N ASN A 55 -17.15 -1.46 -18.82
CA ASN A 55 -17.23 -2.17 -20.08
C ASN A 55 -18.68 -2.31 -20.58
N ASP A 56 -18.81 -2.72 -21.83
CA ASP A 56 -20.11 -2.89 -22.50
C ASP A 56 -20.97 -4.02 -21.88
N LYS A 57 -20.36 -4.88 -21.06
CA LYS A 57 -21.04 -5.97 -20.32
C LYS A 57 -21.62 -5.48 -18.99
N GLY A 58 -21.47 -4.21 -18.64
CA GLY A 58 -21.97 -3.61 -17.40
C GLY A 58 -21.09 -3.83 -16.18
N GLY A 59 -19.88 -4.36 -16.37
CA GLY A 59 -18.86 -4.54 -15.33
C GLY A 59 -17.70 -3.55 -15.47
N ILE A 60 -16.59 -3.87 -14.80
CA ILE A 60 -15.35 -3.10 -14.79
C ILE A 60 -14.24 -3.89 -15.49
N THR A 61 -13.49 -3.18 -16.34
CA THR A 61 -12.24 -3.64 -16.94
C THR A 61 -11.07 -2.92 -16.28
N ILE A 62 -10.10 -3.68 -15.75
CA ILE A 62 -8.87 -3.11 -15.20
C ILE A 62 -7.94 -2.71 -16.35
N THR A 63 -7.59 -1.43 -16.43
CA THR A 63 -6.73 -0.89 -17.50
C THR A 63 -5.30 -0.68 -17.05
N ASN A 64 -5.05 -0.52 -15.73
CA ASN A 64 -3.70 -0.34 -15.23
C ASN A 64 -3.54 -0.69 -13.75
N TYR A 65 -2.29 -0.94 -13.34
CA TYR A 65 -1.89 -1.07 -11.94
C TYR A 65 -0.91 0.03 -11.52
N TYR A 66 -1.32 0.83 -10.54
CA TYR A 66 -0.57 1.93 -9.93
C TYR A 66 -0.11 1.63 -8.50
N GLY A 67 -0.46 0.45 -7.97
CA GLY A 67 -0.10 0.08 -6.62
C GLY A 67 1.39 -0.17 -6.44
N THR A 68 1.77 -0.30 -5.18
CA THR A 68 3.16 -0.44 -4.72
C THR A 68 3.48 -1.84 -4.19
N TYR A 69 2.57 -2.79 -4.38
CA TYR A 69 2.68 -4.15 -3.86
C TYR A 69 3.14 -5.10 -4.96
N LEU A 70 4.01 -6.04 -4.58
CA LEU A 70 4.50 -7.09 -5.49
C LEU A 70 3.50 -8.24 -5.66
N HIS A 71 2.59 -8.42 -4.69
CA HIS A 71 1.50 -9.39 -4.76
C HIS A 71 0.23 -8.60 -5.01
N VAL A 72 -0.36 -8.79 -6.18
CA VAL A 72 -1.50 -8.01 -6.65
C VAL A 72 -2.76 -8.81 -6.42
N HIS A 73 -3.58 -8.42 -5.44
CA HIS A 73 -4.93 -8.96 -5.29
C HIS A 73 -5.95 -7.97 -5.85
N ILE A 74 -6.60 -8.32 -6.95
CA ILE A 74 -7.62 -7.48 -7.58
C ILE A 74 -8.94 -7.66 -6.82
N PRO A 75 -9.64 -6.58 -6.46
CA PRO A 75 -10.93 -6.69 -5.78
C PRO A 75 -12.02 -7.20 -6.71
N ASP A 76 -12.99 -7.92 -6.17
CA ASP A 76 -14.16 -8.39 -6.94
C ASP A 76 -15.05 -7.24 -7.41
N LYS A 77 -15.06 -6.13 -6.66
CA LYS A 77 -15.91 -4.96 -6.93
C LYS A 77 -15.15 -3.65 -6.82
N ILE A 78 -15.42 -2.75 -7.76
CA ILE A 78 -14.97 -1.36 -7.75
C ILE A 78 -16.20 -0.47 -7.97
N ASP A 79 -16.40 0.51 -7.09
CA ASP A 79 -17.57 1.41 -7.10
C ASP A 79 -18.93 0.67 -7.15
N GLY A 80 -18.98 -0.52 -6.54
CA GLY A 80 -20.18 -1.37 -6.50
C GLY A 80 -20.41 -2.23 -7.75
N LEU A 81 -19.58 -2.10 -8.79
CA LEU A 81 -19.63 -2.89 -10.02
C LEU A 81 -18.60 -4.02 -9.99
N GLU A 82 -18.92 -5.14 -10.62
CA GLU A 82 -18.04 -6.33 -10.66
C GLU A 82 -16.88 -6.13 -11.63
N VAL A 83 -15.68 -6.50 -11.20
CA VAL A 83 -14.50 -6.56 -12.08
C VAL A 83 -14.60 -7.83 -12.90
N THR A 84 -14.86 -7.68 -14.19
CA THR A 84 -15.18 -8.81 -15.09
C THR A 84 -14.10 -9.05 -16.13
N GLU A 85 -13.20 -8.08 -16.33
CA GLU A 85 -12.15 -8.17 -17.35
C GLU A 85 -10.84 -7.51 -16.89
N ILE A 86 -9.73 -8.05 -17.41
CA ILE A 86 -8.39 -7.52 -17.21
C ILE A 86 -7.83 -7.09 -18.57
N GLY A 87 -7.54 -5.81 -18.72
CA GLY A 87 -6.98 -5.25 -19.94
C GLY A 87 -5.61 -5.85 -20.25
N HIS A 88 -5.32 -6.06 -21.53
CA HIS A 88 -4.05 -6.64 -21.95
C HIS A 88 -2.87 -5.75 -21.54
N GLY A 89 -1.91 -6.32 -20.82
CA GLY A 89 -0.76 -5.58 -20.30
C GLY A 89 -1.07 -4.65 -19.13
N SER A 90 -2.33 -4.49 -18.71
CA SER A 90 -2.72 -3.60 -17.60
C SER A 90 -1.91 -3.85 -16.32
N ILE A 91 -1.51 -5.09 -16.10
CA ILE A 91 -0.67 -5.52 -14.99
C ILE A 91 0.72 -5.80 -15.53
N GLY A 92 1.71 -5.10 -14.99
CA GLY A 92 3.10 -5.23 -15.41
C GLY A 92 3.51 -4.31 -16.56
N ASP A 93 2.64 -3.44 -17.08
CA ASP A 93 3.06 -2.46 -18.08
C ASP A 93 4.16 -1.54 -17.52
N THR A 94 5.31 -1.58 -18.20
CA THR A 94 6.48 -0.77 -17.94
C THR A 94 6.63 0.42 -18.90
N ASN A 95 5.75 0.55 -19.89
CA ASN A 95 5.81 1.61 -20.90
C ASN A 95 4.95 2.83 -20.54
N ASP A 96 4.17 2.75 -19.45
CA ASP A 96 3.37 3.86 -18.96
C ASP A 96 4.26 5.00 -18.42
N LYS A 97 4.26 6.12 -19.14
CA LYS A 97 5.02 7.33 -18.81
C LYS A 97 4.49 8.05 -17.57
N ASN A 98 3.27 7.75 -17.13
CA ASN A 98 2.66 8.35 -15.94
C ASN A 98 3.04 7.61 -14.65
N LYS A 99 3.70 6.44 -14.75
CA LYS A 99 4.19 5.70 -13.58
C LYS A 99 5.48 6.31 -13.06
N SER A 100 5.56 6.43 -11.74
CA SER A 100 6.82 6.74 -11.05
C SER A 100 7.85 5.62 -11.27
N ALA A 101 9.14 5.94 -11.12
CA ALA A 101 10.21 4.95 -11.20
C ALA A 101 10.00 3.76 -10.27
N PHE A 102 9.41 3.99 -9.09
CA PHE A 102 9.06 2.93 -8.15
C PHE A 102 7.90 2.06 -8.66
N GLN A 103 6.84 2.64 -9.20
CA GLN A 103 5.73 1.87 -9.79
C GLN A 103 6.19 1.03 -10.99
N LEU A 104 7.11 1.54 -11.81
CA LEU A 104 7.73 0.77 -12.89
C LEU A 104 8.56 -0.39 -12.32
N PHE A 105 9.33 -0.14 -11.25
CA PHE A 105 10.06 -1.20 -10.56
C PHE A 105 9.13 -2.28 -10.00
N ILE A 106 8.03 -1.89 -9.34
CA ILE A 106 7.02 -2.82 -8.85
C ILE A 106 6.40 -3.60 -10.00
N SER A 107 5.93 -2.92 -11.06
CA SER A 107 5.29 -3.54 -12.24
C SER A 107 6.20 -4.59 -12.88
N LYS A 108 7.51 -4.33 -12.97
CA LYS A 108 8.50 -5.27 -13.49
C LYS A 108 8.73 -6.49 -12.59
N ASN A 109 8.48 -6.36 -11.28
CA ASN A 109 8.81 -7.38 -10.27
C ASN A 109 7.55 -7.97 -9.60
N ILE A 110 6.36 -7.81 -10.20
CA ILE A 110 5.14 -8.46 -9.71
C ILE A 110 5.39 -9.97 -9.64
N ARG A 111 5.09 -10.55 -8.48
CA ARG A 111 5.34 -11.97 -8.19
C ARG A 111 4.10 -12.81 -8.40
N GLU A 112 2.94 -12.26 -8.07
CA GLU A 112 1.68 -12.97 -8.09
C GLU A 112 0.55 -11.99 -8.38
N VAL A 113 -0.41 -12.44 -9.18
CA VAL A 113 -1.66 -11.73 -9.44
C VAL A 113 -2.80 -12.66 -9.11
N ARG A 114 -3.60 -12.29 -8.11
CA ARG A 114 -4.85 -12.95 -7.76
C ARG A 114 -6.00 -12.21 -8.41
N LEU A 115 -6.65 -12.91 -9.33
CA LEU A 115 -7.82 -12.43 -10.06
C LEU A 115 -9.07 -12.55 -9.19
N PRO A 116 -10.08 -11.70 -9.43
CA PRO A 116 -11.37 -11.84 -8.78
C PRO A 116 -12.13 -13.02 -9.38
N ASP A 117 -13.02 -13.63 -8.59
CA ASP A 117 -13.80 -14.81 -9.01
C ASP A 117 -14.83 -14.47 -10.11
N THR A 118 -15.05 -13.18 -10.36
CA THR A 118 -15.97 -12.63 -11.36
C THR A 118 -15.38 -12.52 -12.77
N VAL A 119 -14.07 -12.71 -12.94
CA VAL A 119 -13.43 -12.77 -14.26
C VAL A 119 -13.60 -14.19 -14.82
N VAL A 120 -14.29 -14.31 -15.96
CA VAL A 120 -14.60 -15.57 -16.66
C VAL A 120 -13.79 -15.69 -17.95
#